data_AF-A0A2T1GJS4-F1
#
_entry.id   AF-A0A2T1GJS4-F1
#
_cell.length_a   1.000
_cell.length_b   1.000
_cell.length_c   1.000
_cell.angle_alpha   90.00
_cell.angle_beta   90.00
_cell.angle_gamma   90.00
#
_symmetry.space_group_name_H-M   'P 1'
#
loop_
_entity.id
_entity.type
_entity.pdbx_description
1 polymer ?
#
loop_
_entity_poly.entity_id
_entity_poly.type
_entity_poly.pdbx_seq_one_letter_code
_entity_poly.pdbx_strand_id
1 'polypeptide(L)'
;MGQPRGKREKGDRCNRTKKADPIAQDVRAVGEEEARNLENEIAILVSQEERRNWAEQCSIEKKELEIYKDKIEKENQIKQEQIMLNLSQEREDWIAEANFQKQEFELQKNWLEKEGERINHNRNSLEEKEKELIRIKKEINCYTSLLTLVEDRDRESDIEHSSIPKSTNLEPEDLGDRWIEMLESKNQILPESIAIGYLVSTITALCSGSMVLLNGTVGVGKSSMVRKSAKLLGGNSEIIPIRPSWLDPSDLLGFFDPLSETFRPSSFTTALKKAAKYPDRPFLICLDELNLARIENYGADLLSILEYSKDKAGAEDKKRTLSLYSEDIEIHLWDKLKLLRAEENLTIEQKLLIAQLDRTLSTMKSECEIPQNLILVGTLNSDETTYDLSPKVIDRSYVITYPLVDFKAVLSKGKNNISEQLSISKFQEKVKVCMDCMDESTNFLPAFLVDPTDIPSRINDSWKKDWARIIKWNEDYISYLGIPLGHRVKRDYQMFFAVSHCLGITNANPKRCLSYFILAKLLPRISFFKDKDKKLEYLCQQWIEEIRQDYLIGDEGYILEELERQILDSGRRNVRYWG
;
A
#
# COMPACT_ATOMS: atom_id res chain seq x y z
N MET A 1 -32.86 -22.06 55.67
CA MET A 1 -34.32 -22.00 55.90
C MET A 1 -34.61 -22.36 57.35
N GLY A 2 -35.73 -21.96 57.93
CA GLY A 2 -36.15 -22.47 59.24
C GLY A 2 -37.63 -22.17 59.53
N GLN A 3 -38.25 -22.97 60.40
CA GLN A 3 -39.26 -22.63 61.42
C GLN A 3 -39.84 -23.92 62.08
N PRO A 4 -40.54 -23.86 63.25
CA PRO A 4 -40.67 -25.01 64.18
C PRO A 4 -42.10 -25.32 64.76
N ARG A 5 -42.17 -26.25 65.75
CA ARG A 5 -43.27 -26.60 66.73
C ARG A 5 -44.20 -27.79 66.33
N GLY A 6 -44.64 -28.72 67.21
CA GLY A 6 -44.22 -29.10 68.60
C GLY A 6 -45.22 -29.98 69.45
N LYS A 7 -44.74 -30.65 70.55
CA LYS A 7 -45.45 -31.51 71.62
C LYS A 7 -45.68 -33.02 71.26
N ARG A 8 -46.06 -34.03 72.11
CA ARG A 8 -45.86 -34.60 73.51
C ARG A 8 -46.59 -36.01 73.55
N GLU A 9 -46.60 -36.97 74.50
CA GLU A 9 -46.14 -37.32 75.90
C GLU A 9 -45.93 -38.89 75.94
N LYS A 10 -45.91 -39.81 76.97
CA LYS A 10 -46.10 -40.03 78.46
C LYS A 10 -45.34 -41.37 78.83
N GLY A 11 -45.38 -42.13 79.96
CA GLY A 11 -46.00 -42.10 81.32
C GLY A 11 -46.11 -43.52 81.99
N ASP A 12 -45.99 -43.66 83.34
CA ASP A 12 -46.25 -44.88 84.22
C ASP A 12 -45.29 -46.12 84.08
N ARG A 13 -45.14 -47.18 84.94
CA ARG A 13 -45.39 -47.61 86.37
C ARG A 13 -44.44 -48.86 86.67
N CYS A 14 -44.35 -49.73 87.71
CA CYS A 14 -44.98 -50.13 89.01
C CYS A 14 -44.07 -51.15 89.83
N ASN A 15 -44.59 -51.79 90.92
CA ASN A 15 -44.18 -53.09 91.57
C ASN A 15 -43.23 -53.16 92.83
N ARG A 16 -43.17 -54.32 93.56
CA ARG A 16 -42.53 -54.64 94.90
C ARG A 16 -42.41 -56.18 95.17
N THR A 17 -41.85 -56.83 96.24
CA THR A 17 -40.74 -56.74 97.27
C THR A 17 -40.62 -58.09 98.06
N LYS A 18 -39.50 -58.47 98.75
CA LYS A 18 -39.42 -59.63 99.71
C LYS A 18 -38.31 -59.57 100.82
N LYS A 19 -37.90 -60.69 101.47
CA LYS A 19 -37.22 -60.82 102.80
C LYS A 19 -36.17 -61.97 102.89
N ALA A 20 -35.21 -61.93 103.86
CA ALA A 20 -34.14 -62.94 104.15
C ALA A 20 -33.89 -63.21 105.68
N ASP A 21 -32.79 -63.91 106.09
CA ASP A 21 -32.66 -64.69 107.36
C ASP A 21 -31.24 -64.73 108.05
N PRO A 22 -31.06 -65.18 109.34
CA PRO A 22 -30.10 -64.57 110.30
C PRO A 22 -28.58 -64.85 110.30
N ILE A 23 -28.05 -65.98 110.82
CA ILE A 23 -26.60 -66.09 111.20
C ILE A 23 -25.63 -65.93 110.01
N ALA A 24 -26.13 -66.08 108.77
CA ALA A 24 -25.38 -65.75 107.56
C ALA A 24 -25.10 -64.24 107.36
N GLN A 25 -25.58 -63.35 108.25
CA GLN A 25 -25.44 -61.90 108.11
C GLN A 25 -24.07 -61.38 108.61
N ASP A 26 -23.59 -61.80 109.79
CA ASP A 26 -22.34 -61.24 110.38
C ASP A 26 -21.08 -61.58 109.56
N VAL A 27 -20.95 -62.82 109.09
CA VAL A 27 -19.79 -63.25 108.27
C VAL A 27 -19.79 -62.59 106.89
N ARG A 28 -20.94 -62.13 106.39
CA ARG A 28 -21.02 -61.31 105.17
C ARG A 28 -20.68 -59.85 105.44
N ALA A 29 -21.09 -59.29 106.59
CA ALA A 29 -20.83 -57.90 106.93
C ALA A 29 -19.33 -57.56 106.94
N VAL A 30 -18.49 -58.39 107.58
CA VAL A 30 -17.03 -58.17 107.65
C VAL A 30 -16.39 -58.22 106.25
N GLY A 31 -16.74 -59.22 105.42
CA GLY A 31 -16.20 -59.37 104.08
C GLY A 31 -16.65 -58.27 103.10
N GLU A 32 -17.85 -57.70 103.29
CA GLU A 32 -18.34 -56.57 102.48
C GLU A 32 -17.70 -55.22 102.86
N GLU A 33 -17.17 -55.07 104.08
CA GLU A 33 -16.52 -53.84 104.53
C GLU A 33 -15.07 -53.73 104.04
N GLU A 34 -14.27 -54.79 104.17
CA GLU A 34 -12.89 -54.82 103.65
C GLU A 34 -12.85 -54.70 102.12
N ALA A 35 -13.78 -55.35 101.41
CA ALA A 35 -13.88 -55.27 99.96
C ALA A 35 -14.14 -53.82 99.48
N ARG A 36 -15.07 -53.10 100.13
CA ARG A 36 -15.37 -51.70 99.78
C ARG A 36 -14.21 -50.75 100.08
N ASN A 37 -13.41 -51.02 101.12
CA ASN A 37 -12.23 -50.22 101.40
C ASN A 37 -11.17 -50.39 100.30
N LEU A 38 -10.90 -51.64 99.86
CA LEU A 38 -9.99 -51.93 98.75
C LEU A 38 -10.50 -51.38 97.40
N GLU A 39 -11.80 -51.46 97.11
CA GLU A 39 -12.38 -50.85 95.90
C GLU A 39 -12.19 -49.33 95.87
N ASN A 40 -12.40 -48.64 97.00
CA ASN A 40 -12.17 -47.20 97.10
C ASN A 40 -10.68 -46.83 96.96
N GLU A 41 -9.77 -47.58 97.58
CA GLU A 41 -8.32 -47.33 97.49
C GLU A 41 -7.80 -47.54 96.05
N ILE A 42 -8.22 -48.61 95.37
CA ILE A 42 -7.91 -48.85 93.96
C ILE A 42 -8.49 -47.74 93.06
N ALA A 43 -9.74 -47.33 93.27
CA ALA A 43 -10.36 -46.24 92.51
C ALA A 43 -9.62 -44.90 92.68
N ILE A 44 -9.13 -44.60 93.88
CA ILE A 44 -8.31 -43.42 94.15
C ILE A 44 -6.95 -43.50 93.44
N LEU A 45 -6.28 -44.66 93.47
CA LEU A 45 -4.99 -44.85 92.81
C LEU A 45 -5.10 -44.78 91.28
N VAL A 46 -6.09 -45.44 90.68
CA VAL A 46 -6.37 -45.35 89.23
C VAL A 46 -6.65 -43.90 88.82
N SER A 47 -7.46 -43.16 89.59
CA SER A 47 -7.73 -41.74 89.33
C SER A 47 -6.50 -40.82 89.49
N GLN A 48 -5.46 -41.24 90.22
CA GLN A 48 -4.19 -40.52 90.30
C GLN A 48 -3.26 -40.87 89.13
N GLU A 49 -3.21 -42.13 88.71
CA GLU A 49 -2.39 -42.59 87.60
C GLU A 49 -2.90 -42.03 86.25
N GLU A 50 -4.21 -42.04 86.02
CA GLU A 50 -4.85 -41.40 84.87
C GLU A 50 -4.55 -39.90 84.78
N ARG A 51 -4.57 -39.19 85.93
CA ARG A 51 -4.23 -37.76 85.99
C ARG A 51 -2.76 -37.49 85.70
N ARG A 52 -1.84 -38.39 86.10
CA ARG A 52 -0.41 -38.28 85.75
C ARG A 52 -0.19 -38.46 84.26
N ASN A 53 -0.73 -39.53 83.68
CA ASN A 53 -0.61 -39.82 82.25
C ASN A 53 -1.21 -38.68 81.41
N TRP A 54 -2.38 -38.15 81.80
CA TRP A 54 -2.99 -36.99 81.13
C TRP A 54 -2.14 -35.72 81.27
N ALA A 55 -1.58 -35.44 82.46
CA ALA A 55 -0.72 -34.28 82.67
C ALA A 55 0.62 -34.36 81.89
N GLU A 56 1.19 -35.56 81.76
CA GLU A 56 2.39 -35.80 80.96
C GLU A 56 2.10 -35.71 79.46
N GLN A 57 0.99 -36.29 78.98
CA GLN A 57 0.57 -36.14 77.59
C GLN A 57 0.31 -34.67 77.22
N CYS A 58 -0.42 -33.91 78.04
CA CYS A 58 -0.60 -32.47 77.84
C CYS A 58 0.70 -31.64 78.01
N SER A 59 1.76 -32.21 78.58
CA SER A 59 3.11 -31.60 78.62
C SER A 59 3.87 -31.83 77.31
N ILE A 60 3.68 -32.99 76.69
CA ILE A 60 4.22 -33.33 75.35
C ILE A 60 3.50 -32.50 74.28
N GLU A 61 2.16 -32.54 74.25
CA GLU A 61 1.33 -31.79 73.29
C GLU A 61 1.63 -30.27 73.31
N LYS A 62 1.90 -29.70 74.49
CA LYS A 62 2.33 -28.29 74.62
C LYS A 62 3.68 -28.02 73.94
N LYS A 63 4.67 -28.89 74.11
CA LYS A 63 6.00 -28.74 73.48
C LYS A 63 5.91 -28.88 71.96
N GLU A 64 5.08 -29.80 71.47
CA GLU A 64 4.83 -29.97 70.03
C GLU A 64 4.14 -28.73 69.44
N LEU A 65 3.13 -28.18 70.11
CA LEU A 65 2.48 -26.92 69.72
C LEU A 65 3.44 -25.72 69.75
N GLU A 66 4.34 -25.66 70.73
CA GLU A 66 5.35 -24.60 70.86
C GLU A 66 6.36 -24.66 69.69
N ILE A 67 6.87 -25.85 69.36
CA ILE A 67 7.72 -26.08 68.17
C ILE A 67 6.98 -25.73 66.87
N TYR A 68 5.69 -26.07 66.76
CA TYR A 68 4.89 -25.77 65.57
C TYR A 68 4.64 -24.27 65.40
N LYS A 69 4.39 -23.54 66.50
CA LYS A 69 4.27 -22.07 66.53
C LYS A 69 5.58 -21.41 66.09
N ASP A 70 6.71 -21.87 66.64
CA ASP A 70 8.05 -21.39 66.27
C ASP A 70 8.35 -21.55 64.77
N LYS A 71 7.89 -22.65 64.17
CA LYS A 71 8.00 -22.91 62.73
C LYS A 71 7.13 -21.96 61.90
N ILE A 72 5.88 -21.74 62.31
CA ILE A 72 4.96 -20.80 61.65
C ILE A 72 5.51 -19.37 61.69
N GLU A 73 6.05 -18.93 62.82
CA GLU A 73 6.62 -17.57 62.96
C GLU A 73 7.83 -17.38 62.04
N LYS A 74 8.74 -18.36 61.96
CA LYS A 74 9.87 -18.36 61.01
C LYS A 74 9.42 -18.38 59.55
N GLU A 75 8.43 -19.22 59.19
CA GLU A 75 7.87 -19.23 57.83
C GLU A 75 7.18 -17.91 57.45
N ASN A 76 6.52 -17.25 58.39
CA ASN A 76 5.89 -15.95 58.15
C ASN A 76 6.92 -14.83 58.02
N GLN A 77 8.00 -14.84 58.81
CA GLN A 77 9.10 -13.88 58.68
C GLN A 77 9.78 -14.00 57.31
N ILE A 78 10.13 -15.22 56.87
CA ILE A 78 10.72 -15.45 55.54
C ILE A 78 9.79 -14.95 54.42
N LYS A 79 8.47 -15.17 54.53
CA LYS A 79 7.48 -14.64 53.57
C LYS A 79 7.45 -13.11 53.54
N GLN A 80 7.57 -12.43 54.69
CA GLN A 80 7.63 -10.97 54.76
C GLN A 80 8.93 -10.43 54.14
N GLU A 81 10.07 -11.04 54.43
CA GLU A 81 11.37 -10.68 53.85
C GLU A 81 11.37 -10.87 52.32
N GLN A 82 10.79 -11.96 51.82
CA GLN A 82 10.63 -12.23 50.39
C GLN A 82 9.73 -11.18 49.70
N ILE A 83 8.61 -10.78 50.31
CA ILE A 83 7.72 -9.75 49.77
C ILE A 83 8.43 -8.38 49.72
N MET A 84 9.17 -8.03 50.78
CA MET A 84 9.94 -6.78 50.81
C MET A 84 11.07 -6.74 49.77
N LEU A 85 11.73 -7.88 49.52
CA LEU A 85 12.74 -7.98 48.47
C LEU A 85 12.14 -7.78 47.06
N ASN A 86 11.04 -8.47 46.75
CA ASN A 86 10.35 -8.35 45.47
C ASN A 86 9.88 -6.91 45.22
N LEU A 87 9.26 -6.26 46.22
CA LEU A 87 8.82 -4.86 46.12
C LEU A 87 10.00 -3.87 45.96
N SER A 88 11.19 -4.20 46.47
CA SER A 88 12.40 -3.41 46.24
C SER A 88 12.90 -3.55 44.80
N GLN A 89 12.88 -4.77 44.25
CA GLN A 89 13.29 -5.06 42.87
C GLN A 89 12.34 -4.40 41.87
N GLU A 90 11.03 -4.58 42.02
CA GLU A 90 10.02 -3.89 41.20
C GLU A 90 10.23 -2.36 41.23
N ARG A 91 10.49 -1.79 42.41
CA ARG A 91 10.76 -0.35 42.55
C ARG A 91 12.04 0.09 41.84
N GLU A 92 13.08 -0.73 41.81
CA GLU A 92 14.32 -0.43 41.07
C GLU A 92 14.12 -0.53 39.56
N ASP A 93 13.38 -1.53 39.06
CA ASP A 93 13.01 -1.67 37.66
C ASP A 93 12.16 -0.48 37.16
N TRP A 94 11.13 -0.08 37.93
CA TRP A 94 10.31 1.10 37.63
C TRP A 94 11.12 2.40 37.63
N ILE A 95 12.16 2.51 38.47
CA ILE A 95 13.09 3.66 38.47
C ILE A 95 14.03 3.61 37.26
N ALA A 96 14.49 2.43 36.84
CA ALA A 96 15.32 2.28 35.64
C ALA A 96 14.55 2.69 34.38
N GLU A 97 13.33 2.17 34.20
CA GLU A 97 12.45 2.50 33.06
C GLU A 97 12.12 4.00 33.02
N ALA A 98 11.74 4.59 34.16
CA ALA A 98 11.44 6.04 34.23
C ALA A 98 12.67 6.92 33.88
N ASN A 99 13.88 6.47 34.18
CA ASN A 99 15.11 7.16 33.77
C ASN A 99 15.43 6.97 32.29
N PHE A 100 15.17 5.79 31.71
CA PHE A 100 15.34 5.52 30.28
C PHE A 100 14.38 6.38 29.43
N GLN A 101 13.08 6.35 29.75
CA GLN A 101 12.06 7.18 29.10
C GLN A 101 12.39 8.68 29.16
N LYS A 102 12.95 9.14 30.29
CA LYS A 102 13.41 10.52 30.44
C LYS A 102 14.59 10.85 29.50
N GLN A 103 15.56 9.94 29.34
CA GLN A 103 16.68 10.14 28.41
C GLN A 103 16.22 10.18 26.96
N GLU A 104 15.29 9.31 26.54
CA GLU A 104 14.72 9.37 25.20
C GLU A 104 13.99 10.70 24.93
N PHE A 105 13.18 11.16 25.89
CA PHE A 105 12.47 12.44 25.77
C PHE A 105 13.44 13.63 25.72
N GLU A 106 14.53 13.59 26.48
CA GLU A 106 15.57 14.63 26.49
C GLU A 106 16.37 14.64 25.16
N LEU A 107 16.62 13.48 24.55
CA LEU A 107 17.18 13.38 23.19
C LEU A 107 16.20 13.92 22.12
N GLN A 108 14.91 13.57 22.20
CA GLN A 108 13.87 14.09 21.29
C GLN A 108 13.73 15.61 21.38
N LYS A 109 13.73 16.18 22.60
CA LYS A 109 13.71 17.63 22.82
C LYS A 109 14.93 18.31 22.18
N ASN A 110 16.12 17.79 22.42
CA ASN A 110 17.36 18.33 21.84
C ASN A 110 17.40 18.23 20.30
N TRP A 111 16.70 17.25 19.71
CA TRP A 111 16.53 17.15 18.25
C TRP A 111 15.53 18.18 17.72
N LEU A 112 14.37 18.33 18.37
CA LEU A 112 13.34 19.31 18.01
C LEU A 112 13.84 20.75 18.09
N GLU A 113 14.67 21.08 19.09
CA GLU A 113 15.29 22.41 19.22
C GLU A 113 16.20 22.72 18.02
N LYS A 114 17.07 21.78 17.63
CA LYS A 114 17.96 21.94 16.46
C LYS A 114 17.21 22.02 15.13
N GLU A 115 16.13 21.25 14.96
CA GLU A 115 15.31 21.35 13.76
C GLU A 115 14.54 22.69 13.73
N GLY A 116 14.08 23.18 14.88
CA GLY A 116 13.50 24.51 15.04
C GLY A 116 14.46 25.64 14.65
N GLU A 117 15.71 25.58 15.11
CA GLU A 117 16.78 26.51 14.68
C GLU A 117 16.99 26.48 13.16
N ARG A 118 17.02 25.27 12.57
CA ARG A 118 17.22 25.08 11.13
C ARG A 118 16.05 25.61 10.30
N ILE A 119 14.81 25.40 10.76
CA ILE A 119 13.59 25.97 10.16
C ILE A 119 13.63 27.50 10.25
N ASN A 120 14.02 28.07 11.40
CA ASN A 120 14.11 29.51 11.58
C ASN A 120 15.17 30.15 10.67
N HIS A 121 16.33 29.52 10.52
CA HIS A 121 17.37 29.94 9.58
C HIS A 121 16.88 29.92 8.12
N ASN A 122 16.20 28.84 7.71
CA ASN A 122 15.59 28.72 6.39
C ASN A 122 14.52 29.81 6.16
N ARG A 123 13.70 30.13 7.18
CA ARG A 123 12.69 31.19 7.10
C ARG A 123 13.34 32.56 6.85
N ASN A 124 14.40 32.88 7.57
CA ASN A 124 15.12 34.15 7.39
C ASN A 124 15.73 34.26 5.97
N SER A 125 16.34 33.19 5.44
CA SER A 125 16.85 33.18 4.06
C SER A 125 15.74 33.32 3.00
N LEU A 126 14.54 32.80 3.27
CA LEU A 126 13.37 33.01 2.41
C LEU A 126 12.86 34.45 2.47
N GLU A 127 12.80 35.07 3.65
CA GLU A 127 12.43 36.48 3.79
C GLU A 127 13.41 37.43 3.11
N GLU A 128 14.72 37.13 3.13
CA GLU A 128 15.74 37.89 2.39
C GLU A 128 15.52 37.79 0.87
N LYS A 129 15.30 36.57 0.36
CA LYS A 129 15.00 36.33 -1.05
C LYS A 129 13.67 36.95 -1.48
N GLU A 130 12.67 37.01 -0.61
CA GLU A 130 11.41 37.72 -0.89
C GLU A 130 11.63 39.23 -1.00
N LYS A 131 12.42 39.83 -0.10
CA LYS A 131 12.81 41.26 -0.18
C LYS A 131 13.57 41.57 -1.47
N GLU A 132 14.46 40.67 -1.91
CA GLU A 132 15.18 40.76 -3.17
C GLU A 132 14.24 40.61 -4.38
N LEU A 133 13.29 39.66 -4.36
CA LEU A 133 12.30 39.46 -5.43
C LEU A 133 11.34 40.65 -5.53
N ILE A 134 10.95 41.27 -4.40
CA ILE A 134 10.18 42.53 -4.37
C ILE A 134 10.99 43.68 -4.97
N ARG A 135 12.30 43.76 -4.70
CA ARG A 135 13.18 44.76 -5.32
C ARG A 135 13.27 44.55 -6.85
N ILE A 136 13.54 43.33 -7.29
CA ILE A 136 13.59 42.98 -8.73
C ILE A 136 12.25 43.28 -9.41
N LYS A 137 11.10 42.99 -8.77
CA LYS A 137 9.78 43.38 -9.28
C LYS A 137 9.59 44.90 -9.39
N LYS A 138 10.12 45.70 -8.47
CA LYS A 138 10.09 47.17 -8.59
C LYS A 138 10.96 47.66 -9.74
N GLU A 139 12.17 47.12 -9.88
CA GLU A 139 13.08 47.45 -10.98
C GLU A 139 12.45 47.05 -12.34
N ILE A 140 11.86 45.85 -12.45
CA ILE A 140 11.06 45.42 -13.61
C ILE A 140 9.90 46.39 -13.87
N ASN A 141 9.08 46.74 -12.88
CA ASN A 141 7.96 47.67 -13.07
C ASN A 141 8.39 49.05 -13.59
N CYS A 142 9.57 49.55 -13.18
CA CYS A 142 10.14 50.77 -13.74
C CYS A 142 10.48 50.62 -15.24
N TYR A 143 11.05 49.48 -15.65
CA TYR A 143 11.26 49.19 -17.07
C TYR A 143 9.93 48.97 -17.82
N THR A 144 8.95 48.28 -17.24
CA THR A 144 7.60 48.12 -17.83
C THR A 144 6.90 49.47 -18.03
N SER A 145 7.03 50.40 -17.08
CA SER A 145 6.47 51.75 -17.21
C SER A 145 7.18 52.59 -18.30
N LEU A 146 8.44 52.30 -18.60
CA LEU A 146 9.16 52.87 -19.73
C LEU A 146 8.74 52.20 -21.05
N LEU A 147 8.55 50.87 -21.07
CA LEU A 147 8.02 50.15 -22.23
C LEU A 147 6.63 50.66 -22.64
N THR A 148 5.70 50.88 -21.69
CA THR A 148 4.36 51.41 -22.02
C THR A 148 4.37 52.83 -22.62
N LEU A 149 5.48 53.57 -22.52
CA LEU A 149 5.68 54.87 -23.18
C LEU A 149 6.30 54.74 -24.59
N VAL A 150 6.80 53.56 -24.96
CA VAL A 150 7.30 53.20 -26.29
C VAL A 150 6.22 52.44 -27.08
N GLU A 151 5.56 51.47 -26.43
CA GLU A 151 4.48 50.62 -26.98
C GLU A 151 3.29 51.44 -27.53
N ASP A 152 3.07 52.66 -27.04
CA ASP A 152 2.04 53.58 -27.55
C ASP A 152 2.39 54.25 -28.90
N ARG A 153 3.57 53.98 -29.47
CA ARG A 153 3.93 54.34 -30.86
C ARG A 153 3.88 53.15 -31.82
N ASP A 154 4.19 51.95 -31.35
CA ASP A 154 4.40 50.77 -32.19
C ASP A 154 3.21 49.78 -32.16
N ARG A 155 1.98 50.31 -31.99
CA ARG A 155 0.72 49.53 -31.96
C ARG A 155 0.28 48.97 -33.34
N GLU A 156 1.20 48.48 -34.17
CA GLU A 156 0.82 47.78 -35.42
C GLU A 156 1.79 46.66 -35.88
N SER A 157 2.68 46.14 -35.02
CA SER A 157 3.48 44.94 -35.33
C SER A 157 3.90 44.09 -34.12
N ASP A 158 3.78 42.78 -34.30
CA ASP A 158 4.55 41.67 -33.68
C ASP A 158 4.59 41.51 -32.15
N ILE A 159 3.81 40.53 -31.67
CA ILE A 159 3.99 39.91 -30.35
C ILE A 159 5.14 38.90 -30.43
N GLU A 160 6.33 39.28 -29.97
CA GLU A 160 7.43 38.32 -29.77
C GLU A 160 7.11 37.37 -28.59
N HIS A 161 6.64 36.16 -28.92
CA HIS A 161 6.72 35.06 -27.98
C HIS A 161 8.18 34.76 -27.64
N SER A 162 8.51 34.76 -26.35
CA SER A 162 9.83 34.32 -25.88
C SER A 162 10.11 32.90 -26.40
N SER A 163 11.31 32.73 -26.97
CA SER A 163 11.58 31.66 -27.93
C SER A 163 11.67 30.27 -27.25
N ILE A 164 10.52 29.63 -27.09
CA ILE A 164 10.40 28.17 -27.13
C ILE A 164 11.15 27.72 -28.40
N PRO A 165 12.13 26.80 -28.33
CA PRO A 165 12.80 26.31 -29.53
C PRO A 165 11.73 25.73 -30.45
N LYS A 166 11.71 26.15 -31.73
CA LYS A 166 10.64 25.83 -32.69
C LYS A 166 10.33 24.34 -32.67
N SER A 167 9.25 23.98 -31.96
CA SER A 167 8.84 22.60 -31.78
C SER A 167 8.23 22.11 -33.09
N THR A 168 9.04 21.42 -33.89
CA THR A 168 8.51 20.52 -34.91
C THR A 168 7.53 19.59 -34.22
N ASN A 169 6.25 19.64 -34.62
CA ASN A 169 5.30 18.58 -34.29
C ASN A 169 5.91 17.32 -34.88
N LEU A 170 6.33 16.39 -34.02
CA LEU A 170 6.92 15.15 -34.47
C LEU A 170 5.81 14.21 -34.97
N GLU A 171 6.07 13.49 -36.06
CA GLU A 171 5.16 12.40 -36.39
C GLU A 171 5.40 11.21 -35.44
N PRO A 172 4.38 10.39 -35.16
CA PRO A 172 4.50 9.22 -34.30
C PRO A 172 5.66 8.27 -34.63
N GLU A 173 5.98 8.11 -35.92
CA GLU A 173 7.03 7.21 -36.41
C GLU A 173 8.43 7.75 -36.06
N ASP A 174 8.69 9.04 -36.27
CA ASP A 174 9.94 9.73 -35.88
C ASP A 174 10.26 9.53 -34.39
N LEU A 175 9.23 9.50 -33.53
CA LEU A 175 9.38 9.35 -32.08
C LEU A 175 9.88 7.95 -31.71
N GLY A 176 9.45 6.91 -32.43
CA GLY A 176 9.91 5.54 -32.20
C GLY A 176 11.37 5.36 -32.60
N ASP A 177 11.72 5.78 -33.82
CA ASP A 177 13.08 5.65 -34.37
C ASP A 177 14.12 6.44 -33.57
N ARG A 178 13.77 7.65 -33.10
CA ARG A 178 14.71 8.56 -32.43
C ARG A 178 14.70 8.45 -30.89
N TRP A 179 13.85 7.59 -30.31
CA TRP A 179 13.67 7.49 -28.86
C TRP A 179 14.97 7.21 -28.08
N ILE A 180 15.84 6.36 -28.63
CA ILE A 180 17.09 5.96 -27.98
C ILE A 180 18.05 7.16 -27.95
N GLU A 181 18.22 7.86 -29.08
CA GLU A 181 19.01 9.10 -29.15
C GLU A 181 18.49 10.18 -28.19
N MET A 182 17.16 10.31 -28.08
CA MET A 182 16.50 11.23 -27.16
C MET A 182 16.83 10.90 -25.69
N LEU A 183 16.79 9.63 -25.30
CA LEU A 183 17.16 9.18 -23.95
C LEU A 183 18.65 9.37 -23.66
N GLU A 184 19.53 9.04 -24.61
CA GLU A 184 20.97 9.29 -24.50
C GLU A 184 21.28 10.78 -24.36
N SER A 185 20.56 11.67 -25.05
CA SER A 185 20.70 13.13 -24.91
C SER A 185 20.43 13.64 -23.48
N LYS A 186 19.73 12.85 -22.65
CA LYS A 186 19.46 13.10 -21.23
C LYS A 186 20.28 12.22 -20.29
N ASN A 187 21.38 11.64 -20.78
CA ASN A 187 22.23 10.69 -20.06
C ASN A 187 21.40 9.54 -19.45
N GLN A 188 20.52 8.91 -20.24
CA GLN A 188 19.72 7.75 -19.83
C GLN A 188 19.97 6.59 -20.79
N ILE A 189 21.06 5.88 -20.56
CA ILE A 189 21.48 4.75 -21.40
C ILE A 189 20.81 3.49 -20.86
N LEU A 190 20.14 2.73 -21.74
CA LEU A 190 19.44 1.49 -21.45
C LEU A 190 19.51 0.58 -22.70
N PRO A 191 19.39 -0.75 -22.56
CA PRO A 191 19.15 -1.65 -23.69
C PRO A 191 17.94 -1.22 -24.54
N GLU A 192 18.04 -1.39 -25.86
CA GLU A 192 16.98 -1.08 -26.84
C GLU A 192 15.61 -1.58 -26.38
N SER A 193 15.56 -2.85 -25.96
CA SER A 193 14.36 -3.55 -25.52
C SER A 193 13.62 -2.86 -24.36
N ILE A 194 14.36 -2.24 -23.45
CA ILE A 194 13.83 -1.55 -22.28
C ILE A 194 13.44 -0.12 -22.66
N ALA A 195 14.24 0.55 -23.49
CA ALA A 195 13.92 1.87 -24.01
C ALA A 195 12.62 1.85 -24.84
N ILE A 196 12.55 1.00 -25.86
CA ILE A 196 11.41 0.86 -26.76
C ILE A 196 10.23 0.19 -26.06
N GLY A 197 10.46 -0.88 -25.30
CA GLY A 197 9.41 -1.53 -24.50
C GLY A 197 8.74 -0.53 -23.54
N TYR A 198 9.53 0.30 -22.84
CA TYR A 198 9.00 1.37 -22.00
C TYR A 198 8.21 2.42 -22.80
N LEU A 199 8.69 2.86 -23.97
CA LEU A 199 7.95 3.80 -24.82
C LEU A 199 6.59 3.24 -25.23
N VAL A 200 6.59 2.05 -25.85
CA VAL A 200 5.37 1.40 -26.33
C VAL A 200 4.40 1.15 -25.17
N SER A 201 4.87 0.64 -24.02
CA SER A 201 4.03 0.48 -22.82
C SER A 201 3.49 1.80 -22.27
N THR A 202 4.29 2.88 -22.26
CA THR A 202 3.90 4.21 -21.77
C THR A 202 2.83 4.85 -22.65
N ILE A 203 2.97 4.76 -23.96
CA ILE A 203 2.00 5.30 -24.92
C ILE A 203 0.76 4.39 -25.03
N THR A 204 0.91 3.08 -24.86
CA THR A 204 -0.23 2.14 -24.72
C THR A 204 -1.00 2.40 -23.43
N ALA A 205 -0.32 2.74 -22.32
CA ALA A 205 -0.95 3.15 -21.07
C ALA A 205 -1.76 4.44 -21.24
N LEU A 206 -1.20 5.46 -21.92
CA LEU A 206 -1.90 6.69 -22.30
C LEU A 206 -3.19 6.41 -23.10
N CYS A 207 -3.13 5.59 -24.15
CA CYS A 207 -4.28 5.31 -25.00
C CYS A 207 -5.34 4.41 -24.34
N SER A 208 -4.92 3.44 -23.53
CA SER A 208 -5.84 2.47 -22.90
C SER A 208 -6.38 2.90 -21.53
N GLY A 209 -5.70 3.80 -20.81
CA GLY A 209 -5.91 3.97 -19.37
C GLY A 209 -5.47 2.73 -18.59
N SER A 210 -4.27 2.21 -18.89
CA SER A 210 -3.58 1.18 -18.08
C SER A 210 -2.45 1.83 -17.27
N MET A 211 -1.84 1.10 -16.34
CA MET A 211 -0.65 1.54 -15.60
C MET A 211 0.64 0.96 -16.21
N VAL A 212 1.78 1.63 -16.04
CA VAL A 212 3.12 1.06 -16.28
C VAL A 212 3.81 0.79 -14.94
N LEU A 213 4.36 -0.40 -14.75
CA LEU A 213 5.12 -0.80 -13.57
C LEU A 213 6.59 -0.94 -13.93
N LEU A 214 7.47 -0.25 -13.20
CA LEU A 214 8.92 -0.34 -13.37
C LEU A 214 9.49 -1.24 -12.25
N ASN A 215 9.95 -2.43 -12.62
CA ASN A 215 10.53 -3.44 -11.72
C ASN A 215 12.07 -3.44 -11.82
N GLY A 216 12.74 -4.03 -10.83
CA GLY A 216 14.21 -4.09 -10.73
C GLY A 216 14.72 -3.43 -9.45
N THR A 217 16.03 -3.55 -9.19
CA THR A 217 16.63 -3.17 -7.91
C THR A 217 16.62 -1.65 -7.62
N VAL A 218 16.99 -1.27 -6.39
CA VAL A 218 17.21 0.13 -6.01
C VAL A 218 18.38 0.71 -6.84
N GLY A 219 18.27 1.97 -7.26
CA GLY A 219 19.36 2.68 -7.96
C GLY A 219 19.39 2.55 -9.49
N VAL A 220 18.67 1.60 -10.12
CA VAL A 220 18.64 1.41 -11.60
C VAL A 220 18.00 2.57 -12.40
N GLY A 221 17.59 3.65 -11.74
CA GLY A 221 17.11 4.87 -12.39
C GLY A 221 15.61 4.89 -12.75
N LYS A 222 14.78 3.98 -12.22
CA LYS A 222 13.33 3.87 -12.49
C LYS A 222 12.62 5.24 -12.46
N SER A 223 12.68 5.96 -11.34
CA SER A 223 12.06 7.28 -11.16
C SER A 223 12.82 8.43 -11.86
N SER A 224 14.05 8.17 -12.35
CA SER A 224 14.80 9.08 -13.24
C SER A 224 14.28 8.98 -14.68
N MET A 225 14.02 7.76 -15.18
CA MET A 225 13.39 7.54 -16.49
C MET A 225 12.10 8.36 -16.60
N VAL A 226 11.16 8.22 -15.66
CA VAL A 226 9.87 8.94 -15.68
C VAL A 226 10.03 10.48 -15.79
N ARG A 227 11.00 11.06 -15.08
CA ARG A 227 11.28 12.51 -15.14
C ARG A 227 11.93 12.96 -16.44
N LYS A 228 12.63 12.05 -17.14
CA LYS A 228 13.30 12.32 -18.42
C LYS A 228 12.34 12.10 -19.59
N SER A 229 11.62 10.97 -19.61
CA SER A 229 10.64 10.63 -20.64
C SER A 229 9.53 11.67 -20.73
N ALA A 230 8.96 12.10 -19.60
CA ALA A 230 7.96 13.17 -19.58
C ALA A 230 8.45 14.45 -20.27
N LYS A 231 9.69 14.87 -20.01
CA LYS A 231 10.30 16.07 -20.63
C LYS A 231 10.65 15.88 -22.11
N LEU A 232 11.01 14.65 -22.50
CA LEU A 232 11.32 14.31 -23.89
C LEU A 232 10.08 14.31 -24.78
N LEU A 233 8.93 13.92 -24.23
CA LEU A 233 7.61 13.95 -24.86
C LEU A 233 6.92 15.34 -24.81
N GLY A 234 7.61 16.38 -24.31
CA GLY A 234 7.08 17.74 -24.21
C GLY A 234 6.06 17.95 -23.08
N GLY A 235 6.03 17.03 -22.13
CA GLY A 235 5.10 16.97 -21.01
C GLY A 235 5.72 17.20 -19.63
N ASN A 236 4.97 16.82 -18.60
CA ASN A 236 5.32 17.02 -17.19
C ASN A 236 5.24 15.69 -16.40
N SER A 237 5.90 15.64 -15.24
CA SER A 237 5.83 14.49 -14.33
C SER A 237 5.71 14.93 -12.87
N GLU A 238 4.92 14.21 -12.09
CA GLU A 238 4.86 14.35 -10.63
C GLU A 238 5.24 13.00 -9.98
N ILE A 239 6.17 13.02 -9.03
CA ILE A 239 6.61 11.81 -8.31
C ILE A 239 6.05 11.85 -6.90
N ILE A 240 5.37 10.79 -6.49
CA ILE A 240 4.59 10.69 -5.26
C ILE A 240 5.08 9.45 -4.53
N PRO A 241 5.90 9.58 -3.46
CA PRO A 241 6.36 8.44 -2.70
C PRO A 241 5.21 7.87 -1.86
N ILE A 242 4.91 6.58 -2.03
CA ILE A 242 3.97 5.85 -1.18
C ILE A 242 4.54 5.76 0.25
N ARG A 243 3.66 5.69 1.25
CA ARG A 243 4.05 5.46 2.65
C ARG A 243 3.54 4.08 3.12
N PRO A 244 4.31 3.33 3.92
CA PRO A 244 3.81 2.09 4.53
C PRO A 244 2.56 2.26 5.41
N SER A 245 2.27 3.49 5.85
CA SER A 245 1.08 3.85 6.59
C SER A 245 -0.16 4.12 5.72
N TRP A 246 -0.10 3.93 4.39
CA TRP A 246 -1.23 4.13 3.50
C TRP A 246 -2.19 2.93 3.57
N LEU A 247 -3.39 3.16 4.08
CA LEU A 247 -4.34 2.12 4.48
C LEU A 247 -5.72 2.23 3.82
N ASP A 248 -6.09 3.38 3.27
CA ASP A 248 -7.39 3.58 2.60
C ASP A 248 -7.31 4.63 1.47
N PRO A 249 -8.34 4.77 0.62
CA PRO A 249 -8.28 5.67 -0.54
C PRO A 249 -8.04 7.15 -0.22
N SER A 250 -8.27 7.61 1.01
CA SER A 250 -8.05 9.01 1.38
C SER A 250 -6.56 9.38 1.50
N ASP A 251 -5.67 8.41 1.72
CA ASP A 251 -4.22 8.62 1.61
C ASP A 251 -3.82 9.05 0.19
N LEU A 252 -4.43 8.40 -0.82
CA LEU A 252 -4.16 8.67 -2.23
C LEU A 252 -4.98 9.85 -2.77
N LEU A 253 -6.26 9.99 -2.40
CA LEU A 253 -7.17 10.98 -2.98
C LEU A 253 -7.28 12.28 -2.16
N GLY A 254 -6.89 12.25 -0.88
CA GLY A 254 -7.26 13.27 0.10
C GLY A 254 -8.62 12.99 0.74
N PHE A 255 -9.00 13.81 1.72
CA PHE A 255 -10.26 13.66 2.46
C PHE A 255 -11.00 14.99 2.61
N PHE A 256 -12.31 14.94 2.81
CA PHE A 256 -13.06 16.08 3.32
C PHE A 256 -12.93 16.16 4.85
N ASP A 257 -12.53 17.32 5.38
CA ASP A 257 -12.44 17.60 6.81
C ASP A 257 -13.75 18.25 7.30
N PRO A 258 -14.62 17.54 8.04
CA PRO A 258 -15.93 18.05 8.45
C PRO A 258 -15.86 19.15 9.51
N LEU A 259 -14.73 19.33 10.19
CA LEU A 259 -14.56 20.35 11.23
C LEU A 259 -14.17 21.71 10.65
N SER A 260 -13.48 21.73 9.50
CA SER A 260 -13.13 22.96 8.78
C SER A 260 -13.96 23.22 7.52
N GLU A 261 -14.83 22.27 7.13
CA GLU A 261 -15.59 22.29 5.87
C GLU A 261 -14.71 22.45 4.61
N THR A 262 -13.49 21.90 4.66
CA THR A 262 -12.54 21.95 3.54
C THR A 262 -12.13 20.57 3.06
N PHE A 263 -11.99 20.42 1.74
CA PHE A 263 -11.30 19.26 1.19
C PHE A 263 -9.78 19.43 1.32
N ARG A 264 -9.10 18.39 1.83
CA ARG A 264 -7.66 18.28 2.04
C ARG A 264 -7.06 17.42 0.91
N PRO A 265 -6.64 18.00 -0.23
CA PRO A 265 -6.16 17.22 -1.37
C PRO A 265 -4.77 16.64 -1.10
N SER A 266 -4.56 15.40 -1.56
CA SER A 266 -3.23 14.78 -1.61
C SER A 266 -2.35 15.38 -2.72
N SER A 267 -1.09 14.94 -2.78
CA SER A 267 -0.20 15.20 -3.92
C SER A 267 -0.76 14.67 -5.24
N PHE A 268 -1.46 13.53 -5.22
CA PHE A 268 -1.98 12.86 -6.42
C PHE A 268 -3.13 13.66 -7.04
N THR A 269 -4.12 14.04 -6.24
CA THR A 269 -5.28 14.83 -6.72
C THR A 269 -4.87 16.28 -7.04
N THR A 270 -3.79 16.77 -6.43
CA THR A 270 -3.11 18.01 -6.84
C THR A 270 -2.37 17.86 -8.18
N ALA A 271 -1.83 16.67 -8.48
CA ALA A 271 -1.20 16.36 -9.76
C ALA A 271 -2.23 16.14 -10.90
N LEU A 272 -3.37 15.49 -10.64
CA LEU A 272 -4.49 15.39 -11.59
C LEU A 272 -4.93 16.78 -12.09
N LYS A 273 -5.03 17.76 -11.19
CA LYS A 273 -5.30 19.17 -11.53
C LYS A 273 -4.23 19.85 -12.38
N LYS A 274 -2.97 19.43 -12.27
CA LYS A 274 -1.88 19.95 -13.11
C LYS A 274 -1.96 19.34 -14.52
N ALA A 275 -2.27 18.06 -14.62
CA ALA A 275 -2.53 17.38 -15.89
C ALA A 275 -3.72 18.00 -16.64
N ALA A 276 -4.84 18.22 -15.94
CA ALA A 276 -6.08 18.79 -16.50
C ALA A 276 -5.92 20.19 -17.12
N LYS A 277 -4.88 20.95 -16.76
CA LYS A 277 -4.61 22.28 -17.34
C LYS A 277 -3.99 22.24 -18.74
N TYR A 278 -3.42 21.11 -19.15
CA TYR A 278 -2.69 20.97 -20.42
C TYR A 278 -3.07 19.67 -21.14
N PRO A 279 -4.35 19.47 -21.52
CA PRO A 279 -4.89 18.17 -21.93
C PRO A 279 -4.28 17.57 -23.21
N ASP A 280 -3.54 18.33 -24.02
CA ASP A 280 -2.81 17.80 -25.20
C ASP A 280 -1.34 17.44 -24.92
N ARG A 281 -0.85 17.62 -23.68
CA ARG A 281 0.54 17.34 -23.27
C ARG A 281 0.62 16.19 -22.26
N PRO A 282 1.53 15.21 -22.41
CA PRO A 282 1.64 14.08 -21.49
C PRO A 282 1.89 14.51 -20.04
N PHE A 283 1.18 13.88 -19.10
CA PHE A 283 1.42 14.07 -17.67
C PHE A 283 1.63 12.72 -16.98
N LEU A 284 2.86 12.45 -16.54
CA LEU A 284 3.24 11.18 -15.91
C LEU A 284 3.17 11.33 -14.38
N ILE A 285 2.15 10.73 -13.75
CA ILE A 285 2.16 10.57 -12.29
C ILE A 285 2.87 9.26 -11.96
N CYS A 286 3.93 9.36 -11.16
CA CYS A 286 4.68 8.21 -10.65
C CYS A 286 4.34 7.97 -9.18
N LEU A 287 3.74 6.82 -8.87
CA LEU A 287 3.69 6.27 -7.52
C LEU A 287 5.05 5.60 -7.26
N ASP A 288 5.94 6.32 -6.58
CA ASP A 288 7.27 5.81 -6.24
C ASP A 288 7.15 4.82 -5.07
N GLU A 289 7.78 3.65 -5.21
CA GLU A 289 7.74 2.56 -4.23
C GLU A 289 6.31 2.02 -3.98
N LEU A 290 5.59 1.79 -5.08
CA LEU A 290 4.17 1.40 -5.15
C LEU A 290 3.79 0.24 -4.21
N ASN A 291 4.70 -0.70 -4.00
CA ASN A 291 4.53 -1.90 -3.19
C ASN A 291 4.97 -1.78 -1.71
N LEU A 292 5.29 -0.58 -1.20
CA LEU A 292 5.46 -0.33 0.24
C LEU A 292 4.14 -0.42 1.03
N ALA A 293 3.01 -0.25 0.35
CA ALA A 293 1.66 -0.45 0.91
C ALA A 293 0.82 -1.28 -0.08
N ARG A 294 -0.30 -1.82 0.38
CA ARG A 294 -1.21 -2.59 -0.48
C ARG A 294 -2.05 -1.66 -1.34
N ILE A 295 -1.77 -1.61 -2.64
CA ILE A 295 -2.50 -0.76 -3.59
C ILE A 295 -3.98 -1.15 -3.71
N GLU A 296 -4.36 -2.38 -3.38
CA GLU A 296 -5.75 -2.82 -3.25
C GLU A 296 -6.51 -2.05 -2.15
N ASN A 297 -5.81 -1.46 -1.18
CA ASN A 297 -6.38 -0.64 -0.13
C ASN A 297 -6.40 0.84 -0.54
N TYR A 298 -5.22 1.47 -0.65
CA TYR A 298 -5.10 2.91 -0.89
C TYR A 298 -5.44 3.33 -2.33
N GLY A 299 -5.41 2.38 -3.27
CA GLY A 299 -5.70 2.60 -4.69
C GLY A 299 -7.00 1.97 -5.16
N ALA A 300 -7.90 1.56 -4.25
CA ALA A 300 -9.12 0.80 -4.59
C ALA A 300 -9.96 1.47 -5.70
N ASP A 301 -10.30 2.75 -5.54
CA ASP A 301 -11.11 3.50 -6.51
C ASP A 301 -10.37 3.74 -7.84
N LEU A 302 -9.05 3.93 -7.77
CA LEU A 302 -8.20 4.05 -8.96
C LEU A 302 -8.19 2.73 -9.75
N LEU A 303 -7.94 1.60 -9.09
CA LEU A 303 -7.95 0.26 -9.68
C LEU A 303 -9.32 -0.15 -10.24
N SER A 304 -10.40 0.40 -9.68
CA SER A 304 -11.77 0.25 -10.18
C SER A 304 -11.96 0.98 -11.52
N ILE A 305 -11.54 2.25 -11.63
CA ILE A 305 -11.64 3.00 -12.88
C ILE A 305 -10.74 2.43 -13.98
N LEU A 306 -9.56 1.90 -13.63
CA LEU A 306 -8.68 1.14 -14.54
C LEU A 306 -9.28 -0.21 -14.98
N GLU A 307 -10.33 -0.71 -14.31
CA GLU A 307 -11.09 -1.89 -14.74
C GLU A 307 -12.19 -1.51 -15.73
N TYR A 308 -13.07 -0.57 -15.36
CA TYR A 308 -14.22 -0.16 -16.18
C TYR A 308 -13.86 0.56 -17.49
N SER A 309 -12.63 1.06 -17.62
CA SER A 309 -12.14 1.78 -18.81
C SER A 309 -12.16 0.99 -20.13
N LYS A 310 -12.40 -0.34 -20.10
CA LYS A 310 -12.24 -1.25 -21.24
C LYS A 310 -13.50 -2.01 -21.68
N ASP A 311 -14.60 -1.93 -20.94
CA ASP A 311 -15.66 -2.97 -21.01
C ASP A 311 -16.94 -2.57 -21.78
N LYS A 312 -17.02 -1.37 -22.38
CA LYS A 312 -18.11 -1.01 -23.30
C LYS A 312 -17.61 -0.31 -24.57
N ALA A 313 -17.70 -1.01 -25.70
CA ALA A 313 -17.89 -0.35 -26.99
C ALA A 313 -19.38 -0.05 -27.16
N GLY A 314 -19.76 1.15 -27.64
CA GLY A 314 -21.16 1.50 -27.89
C GLY A 314 -21.95 2.08 -26.69
N ALA A 315 -21.27 2.63 -25.67
CA ALA A 315 -21.87 3.57 -24.74
C ALA A 315 -21.13 4.91 -24.84
N GLU A 316 -21.87 6.02 -24.83
CA GLU A 316 -21.32 7.38 -24.90
C GLU A 316 -20.32 7.66 -23.76
N ASP A 317 -19.42 8.63 -23.97
CA ASP A 317 -18.24 8.92 -23.14
C ASP A 317 -18.53 9.05 -21.63
N LYS A 318 -18.58 7.92 -20.94
CA LYS A 318 -18.71 7.89 -19.49
C LYS A 318 -17.37 8.29 -18.87
N LYS A 319 -17.24 9.60 -18.62
CA LYS A 319 -16.10 10.26 -18.00
C LYS A 319 -15.55 9.42 -16.84
N ARG A 320 -14.22 9.28 -16.80
CA ARG A 320 -13.50 8.51 -15.77
C ARG A 320 -13.40 9.34 -14.49
N THR A 321 -14.47 9.40 -13.70
CA THR A 321 -14.51 10.22 -12.48
C THR A 321 -14.17 9.42 -11.22
N LEU A 322 -13.30 10.00 -10.38
CA LEU A 322 -13.01 9.59 -9.00
C LEU A 322 -13.96 10.32 -8.06
N SER A 323 -14.62 9.61 -7.15
CA SER A 323 -15.27 10.24 -6.00
C SER A 323 -14.20 10.67 -4.98
N LEU A 324 -14.27 11.91 -4.52
CA LEU A 324 -13.39 12.47 -3.49
C LEU A 324 -14.12 12.59 -2.13
N TYR A 325 -15.43 12.80 -2.16
CA TYR A 325 -16.33 12.87 -1.00
C TYR A 325 -17.80 12.78 -1.47
N SER A 326 -18.77 12.59 -0.55
CA SER A 326 -20.19 12.45 -0.94
C SER A 326 -20.74 13.72 -1.61
N GLU A 327 -21.56 13.53 -2.65
CA GLU A 327 -22.30 14.62 -3.31
C GLU A 327 -23.19 15.40 -2.33
N ASP A 328 -23.77 14.73 -1.32
CA ASP A 328 -24.57 15.36 -0.25
C ASP A 328 -23.81 16.50 0.45
N ILE A 329 -22.49 16.34 0.63
CA ILE A 329 -21.63 17.34 1.26
C ILE A 329 -21.44 18.52 0.31
N GLU A 330 -21.24 18.30 -1.00
CA GLU A 330 -21.17 19.41 -1.97
C GLU A 330 -22.49 20.19 -2.01
N ILE A 331 -23.63 19.49 -2.04
CA ILE A 331 -24.98 20.09 -1.99
C ILE A 331 -25.15 20.93 -0.72
N HIS A 332 -24.79 20.40 0.45
CA HIS A 332 -24.87 21.13 1.72
C HIS A 332 -24.03 22.41 1.73
N LEU A 333 -22.80 22.35 1.22
CA LEU A 333 -21.91 23.51 1.12
C LEU A 333 -22.45 24.57 0.14
N TRP A 334 -23.05 24.14 -0.98
CA TRP A 334 -23.72 25.05 -1.94
C TRP A 334 -24.94 25.74 -1.31
N ASP A 335 -25.82 25.02 -0.61
CA ASP A 335 -26.98 25.63 0.05
C ASP A 335 -26.54 26.55 1.21
N LYS A 336 -25.51 26.19 1.98
CA LYS A 336 -24.92 27.06 3.02
C LYS A 336 -24.37 28.37 2.42
N LEU A 337 -23.60 28.27 1.32
CA LEU A 337 -23.07 29.43 0.59
C LEU A 337 -24.18 30.31 0.00
N LYS A 338 -25.25 29.70 -0.51
CA LYS A 338 -26.43 30.36 -1.08
C LYS A 338 -27.26 31.10 -0.03
N LEU A 339 -27.45 30.51 1.16
CA LEU A 339 -28.11 31.16 2.29
C LEU A 339 -27.31 32.38 2.78
N LEU A 340 -26.00 32.22 3.00
CA LEU A 340 -25.13 33.33 3.41
C LEU A 340 -25.14 34.47 2.38
N ARG A 341 -25.14 34.16 1.08
CA ARG A 341 -25.24 35.16 0.00
C ARG A 341 -26.59 35.87 -0.12
N ALA A 342 -27.63 35.39 0.57
CA ALA A 342 -28.94 36.04 0.61
C ALA A 342 -29.09 37.05 1.77
N GLU A 343 -28.11 37.15 2.68
CA GLU A 343 -28.14 38.12 3.78
C GLU A 343 -27.65 39.51 3.36
N GLU A 344 -28.46 40.53 3.64
CA GLU A 344 -28.12 41.93 3.29
C GLU A 344 -26.98 42.52 4.16
N ASN A 345 -26.81 42.03 5.40
CA ASN A 345 -25.95 42.64 6.43
C ASN A 345 -24.87 41.68 6.98
N LEU A 346 -24.09 41.09 6.07
CA LEU A 346 -23.02 40.14 6.38
C LEU A 346 -21.93 40.66 7.35
N THR A 347 -21.64 39.89 8.40
CA THR A 347 -20.50 40.10 9.30
C THR A 347 -19.16 39.82 8.63
N ILE A 348 -18.04 40.18 9.29
CA ILE A 348 -16.68 39.88 8.82
C ILE A 348 -16.45 38.35 8.78
N GLU A 349 -16.96 37.62 9.77
CA GLU A 349 -16.85 36.17 9.88
C GLU A 349 -17.62 35.47 8.77
N GLN A 350 -18.85 35.91 8.47
CA GLN A 350 -19.63 35.37 7.34
C GLN A 350 -18.97 35.69 5.99
N LYS A 351 -18.37 36.88 5.81
CA LYS A 351 -17.59 37.23 4.61
C LYS A 351 -16.36 36.33 4.44
N LEU A 352 -15.66 36.00 5.53
CA LEU A 352 -14.56 35.04 5.51
C LEU A 352 -15.04 33.63 5.17
N LEU A 353 -16.16 33.19 5.75
CA LEU A 353 -16.77 31.88 5.49
C LEU A 353 -17.26 31.74 4.04
N ILE A 354 -17.88 32.77 3.45
CA ILE A 354 -18.22 32.81 2.02
C ILE A 354 -16.95 32.60 1.18
N ALA A 355 -15.88 33.33 1.46
CA ALA A 355 -14.62 33.20 0.72
C ALA A 355 -13.93 31.84 0.93
N GLN A 356 -14.12 31.18 2.07
CA GLN A 356 -13.66 29.81 2.34
C GLN A 356 -14.49 28.77 1.54
N LEU A 357 -15.83 28.87 1.57
CA LEU A 357 -16.72 27.98 0.83
C LEU A 357 -16.55 28.12 -0.68
N ASP A 358 -16.50 29.35 -1.20
CA ASP A 358 -16.15 29.63 -2.60
C ASP A 358 -14.81 29.01 -2.97
N ARG A 359 -13.79 29.12 -2.10
CA ARG A 359 -12.48 28.50 -2.35
C ARG A 359 -12.57 26.98 -2.34
N THR A 360 -13.26 26.34 -1.39
CA THR A 360 -13.42 24.87 -1.35
C THR A 360 -14.07 24.37 -2.65
N LEU A 361 -15.25 24.90 -2.99
CA LEU A 361 -16.08 24.45 -4.12
C LEU A 361 -15.46 24.80 -5.49
N SER A 362 -14.72 25.90 -5.60
CA SER A 362 -13.93 26.21 -6.81
C SER A 362 -12.63 25.41 -6.90
N THR A 363 -12.13 24.87 -5.78
CA THR A 363 -10.90 24.08 -5.75
C THR A 363 -11.16 22.61 -6.03
N MET A 364 -12.06 21.93 -5.32
CA MET A 364 -12.47 20.55 -5.60
C MET A 364 -14.00 20.44 -5.62
N LYS A 365 -14.49 19.52 -6.43
CA LYS A 365 -15.86 18.98 -6.36
C LYS A 365 -15.84 17.60 -5.69
N SER A 366 -17.03 17.06 -5.42
CA SER A 366 -17.24 15.68 -5.01
C SER A 366 -16.67 14.67 -6.01
N GLU A 367 -16.71 14.98 -7.31
CA GLU A 367 -16.07 14.19 -8.38
C GLU A 367 -14.86 14.89 -9.02
N CYS A 368 -13.84 14.11 -9.34
CA CYS A 368 -12.65 14.52 -10.09
C CYS A 368 -12.44 13.66 -11.33
N GLU A 369 -12.53 14.26 -12.52
CA GLU A 369 -12.28 13.57 -13.79
C GLU A 369 -10.78 13.28 -13.98
N ILE A 370 -10.44 12.02 -14.26
CA ILE A 370 -9.11 11.58 -14.65
C ILE A 370 -8.79 12.12 -16.05
N PRO A 371 -7.78 13.00 -16.22
CA PRO A 371 -7.48 13.61 -17.51
C PRO A 371 -6.98 12.60 -18.56
N GLN A 372 -7.40 12.78 -19.82
CA GLN A 372 -7.03 11.88 -20.94
C GLN A 372 -5.53 11.90 -21.28
N ASN A 373 -4.77 12.89 -20.79
CA ASN A 373 -3.32 12.98 -20.89
C ASN A 373 -2.55 12.33 -19.74
N LEU A 374 -3.24 11.73 -18.76
CA LEU A 374 -2.61 11.09 -17.63
C LEU A 374 -2.00 9.74 -18.02
N ILE A 375 -0.72 9.58 -17.69
CA ILE A 375 -0.04 8.30 -17.64
C ILE A 375 0.22 7.97 -16.17
N LEU A 376 -0.21 6.80 -15.73
CA LEU A 376 0.10 6.25 -14.41
C LEU A 376 1.34 5.36 -14.51
N VAL A 377 2.35 5.66 -13.70
CA VAL A 377 3.54 4.83 -13.52
C VAL A 377 3.63 4.42 -12.05
N GLY A 378 4.03 3.19 -11.76
CA GLY A 378 4.50 2.76 -10.45
C GLY A 378 5.95 2.33 -10.53
N THR A 379 6.79 2.71 -9.56
CA THR A 379 8.07 2.00 -9.36
C THR A 379 7.88 0.94 -8.29
N LEU A 380 8.46 -0.23 -8.50
CA LEU A 380 8.46 -1.34 -7.56
C LEU A 380 9.85 -1.47 -6.97
N ASN A 381 9.92 -1.74 -5.67
CA ASN A 381 11.14 -2.22 -5.06
C ASN A 381 11.11 -3.75 -4.98
N SER A 382 12.27 -4.39 -5.16
CA SER A 382 12.40 -5.86 -5.24
C SER A 382 12.89 -6.49 -3.92
N ASP A 383 12.93 -5.70 -2.84
CA ASP A 383 13.42 -6.12 -1.52
C ASP A 383 12.31 -6.81 -0.70
N GLU A 384 12.73 -7.69 0.23
CA GLU A 384 11.85 -8.53 1.08
C GLU A 384 10.85 -7.76 1.97
N THR A 385 11.04 -6.44 2.14
CA THR A 385 10.22 -5.57 3.00
C THR A 385 8.96 -5.03 2.32
N THR A 386 8.56 -5.58 1.17
CA THR A 386 7.47 -5.08 0.32
C THR A 386 6.31 -6.07 0.19
N TYR A 387 5.16 -5.61 -0.32
CA TYR A 387 4.00 -6.46 -0.59
C TYR A 387 4.02 -7.06 -2.01
N ASP A 388 3.65 -8.35 -2.11
CA ASP A 388 3.26 -9.00 -3.37
C ASP A 388 2.17 -8.18 -4.09
N LEU A 389 2.30 -7.97 -5.40
CA LEU A 389 1.22 -7.43 -6.23
C LEU A 389 0.17 -8.50 -6.53
N SER A 390 -1.11 -8.19 -6.40
CA SER A 390 -2.15 -9.14 -6.81
C SER A 390 -2.24 -9.27 -8.34
N PRO A 391 -2.73 -10.43 -8.86
CA PRO A 391 -3.00 -10.61 -10.28
C PRO A 391 -3.93 -9.55 -10.89
N LYS A 392 -4.77 -8.89 -10.09
CA LYS A 392 -5.63 -7.78 -10.54
C LYS A 392 -4.82 -6.55 -10.96
N VAL A 393 -3.78 -6.20 -10.20
CA VAL A 393 -2.89 -5.06 -10.48
C VAL A 393 -2.02 -5.36 -11.68
N ILE A 394 -1.48 -6.59 -11.74
CA ILE A 394 -0.66 -7.08 -12.86
C ILE A 394 -1.48 -7.07 -14.16
N ASP A 395 -2.73 -7.54 -14.15
CA ASP A 395 -3.59 -7.54 -15.34
C ASP A 395 -3.85 -6.12 -15.88
N ARG A 396 -4.08 -5.14 -14.98
CA ARG A 396 -4.28 -3.71 -15.31
C ARG A 396 -3.02 -2.98 -15.77
N SER A 397 -1.85 -3.63 -15.75
CA SER A 397 -0.55 -2.99 -15.96
C SER A 397 0.20 -3.50 -17.19
N TYR A 398 1.24 -2.77 -17.59
CA TYR A 398 2.37 -3.25 -18.38
C TYR A 398 3.63 -3.17 -17.51
N VAL A 399 4.54 -4.14 -17.58
CA VAL A 399 5.69 -4.25 -16.69
C VAL A 399 6.99 -4.09 -17.46
N ILE A 400 7.88 -3.22 -16.98
CA ILE A 400 9.24 -3.05 -17.50
C ILE A 400 10.21 -3.43 -16.38
N THR A 401 10.78 -4.63 -16.48
CA THR A 401 11.84 -5.08 -15.57
C THR A 401 13.18 -4.52 -16.06
N TYR A 402 13.95 -3.93 -15.14
CA TYR A 402 15.29 -3.42 -15.39
C TYR A 402 16.34 -4.48 -15.01
N PRO A 403 17.48 -4.56 -15.73
CA PRO A 403 18.60 -5.39 -15.36
C PRO A 403 19.34 -4.82 -14.13
N LEU A 404 20.32 -5.56 -13.65
CA LEU A 404 21.33 -5.03 -12.73
C LEU A 404 22.13 -3.91 -13.40
N VAL A 405 22.61 -2.94 -12.60
CA VAL A 405 23.34 -1.77 -13.10
C VAL A 405 24.69 -2.16 -13.70
N ASP A 406 24.88 -2.01 -15.02
CA ASP A 406 26.22 -1.97 -15.59
C ASP A 406 26.82 -0.55 -15.51
N PHE A 407 27.76 -0.38 -14.59
CA PHE A 407 28.48 0.86 -14.39
C PHE A 407 29.39 1.24 -15.58
N LYS A 408 29.68 0.33 -16.52
CA LYS A 408 30.51 0.61 -17.71
C LYS A 408 29.80 1.50 -18.74
N ALA A 409 28.47 1.41 -18.81
CA ALA A 409 27.67 2.11 -19.82
C ALA A 409 27.69 3.64 -19.68
N VAL A 410 28.06 4.18 -18.51
CA VAL A 410 27.90 5.59 -18.12
C VAL A 410 28.86 6.58 -18.85
N LEU A 411 29.64 6.09 -19.83
CA LEU A 411 30.76 6.83 -20.45
C LEU A 411 30.49 7.37 -21.87
N SER A 412 29.27 7.81 -22.18
CA SER A 412 28.99 8.63 -23.37
C SER A 412 28.60 10.07 -22.99
N LYS A 413 29.03 11.06 -23.80
CA LYS A 413 28.73 12.48 -23.60
C LYS A 413 27.69 12.93 -24.63
N GLY A 414 26.42 12.98 -24.22
CA GLY A 414 25.34 13.51 -25.05
C GLY A 414 25.63 14.95 -25.50
N LYS A 415 25.46 15.20 -26.80
CA LYS A 415 25.36 16.55 -27.38
C LYS A 415 23.91 16.82 -27.78
N ASN A 416 23.57 18.11 -27.83
CA ASN A 416 22.28 18.68 -28.24
C ASN A 416 21.12 18.37 -27.29
N ASN A 417 20.37 19.42 -26.91
CA ASN A 417 19.11 19.26 -26.20
C ASN A 417 17.98 18.99 -27.20
N ILE A 418 17.74 17.71 -27.50
CA ILE A 418 16.49 17.29 -28.15
C ILE A 418 15.37 17.35 -27.10
N SER A 419 14.24 17.93 -27.45
CA SER A 419 13.00 17.97 -26.66
C SER A 419 11.86 18.29 -27.61
N GLU A 420 10.92 17.37 -27.78
CA GLU A 420 9.94 17.40 -28.86
C GLU A 420 8.53 17.30 -28.25
N GLN A 421 7.51 17.82 -28.94
CA GLN A 421 6.18 17.95 -28.34
C GLN A 421 5.23 16.90 -28.95
N LEU A 422 4.92 15.86 -28.18
CA LEU A 422 3.89 14.89 -28.55
C LEU A 422 2.51 15.52 -28.33
N SER A 423 1.75 15.69 -29.42
CA SER A 423 0.34 16.09 -29.38
C SER A 423 -0.54 14.86 -29.20
N ILE A 424 -1.20 14.77 -28.04
CA ILE A 424 -1.94 13.57 -27.62
C ILE A 424 -3.17 13.33 -28.49
N SER A 425 -3.92 14.39 -28.81
CA SER A 425 -5.12 14.32 -29.63
C SER A 425 -4.83 13.65 -30.99
N LYS A 426 -3.80 14.13 -31.71
CA LYS A 426 -3.34 13.56 -32.98
C LYS A 426 -2.87 12.11 -32.86
N PHE A 427 -2.14 11.78 -31.78
CA PHE A 427 -1.65 10.42 -31.57
C PHE A 427 -2.80 9.45 -31.29
N GLN A 428 -3.74 9.81 -30.42
CA GLN A 428 -4.92 9.00 -30.10
C GLN A 428 -5.84 8.84 -31.31
N GLU A 429 -5.95 9.86 -32.19
CA GLU A 429 -6.65 9.76 -33.46
C GLU A 429 -6.01 8.72 -34.41
N LYS A 430 -4.69 8.79 -34.63
CA LYS A 430 -3.96 7.78 -35.43
C LYS A 430 -4.10 6.36 -34.87
N VAL A 431 -3.94 6.19 -33.56
CA VAL A 431 -4.15 4.88 -32.89
C VAL A 431 -5.59 4.39 -33.04
N LYS A 432 -6.58 5.28 -32.94
CA LYS A 432 -7.99 4.92 -33.15
C LYS A 432 -8.22 4.40 -34.57
N VAL A 433 -7.72 5.08 -35.60
CA VAL A 433 -7.82 4.60 -37.00
C VAL A 433 -7.20 3.19 -37.14
N CYS A 434 -6.04 2.94 -36.53
CA CYS A 434 -5.44 1.60 -36.52
C CYS A 434 -6.30 0.56 -35.77
N MET A 435 -6.91 0.92 -34.64
CA MET A 435 -7.81 0.05 -33.87
C MET A 435 -9.10 -0.28 -34.64
N ASP A 436 -9.73 0.72 -35.28
CA ASP A 436 -10.93 0.55 -36.10
C ASP A 436 -10.63 -0.38 -37.30
N CYS A 437 -9.43 -0.32 -37.88
CA CYS A 437 -8.97 -1.29 -38.90
C CYS A 437 -8.76 -2.74 -38.39
N MET A 438 -8.78 -2.98 -37.07
CA MET A 438 -8.69 -4.32 -36.48
C MET A 438 -10.05 -4.85 -35.96
N ASP A 439 -11.09 -4.02 -35.94
CA ASP A 439 -12.43 -4.44 -35.51
C ASP A 439 -13.24 -4.95 -36.72
N GLU A 440 -13.47 -6.26 -36.73
CA GLU A 440 -14.16 -6.96 -37.81
C GLU A 440 -15.66 -6.62 -37.90
N SER A 441 -16.19 -5.83 -36.96
CA SER A 441 -17.55 -5.30 -37.01
C SER A 441 -17.66 -3.91 -37.66
N THR A 442 -16.58 -3.13 -37.75
CA THR A 442 -16.61 -1.76 -38.29
C THR A 442 -16.36 -1.73 -39.79
N ASN A 443 -17.43 -1.88 -40.56
CA ASN A 443 -17.46 -1.83 -42.03
C ASN A 443 -17.24 -0.41 -42.63
N PHE A 444 -16.49 0.46 -41.95
CA PHE A 444 -16.32 1.87 -42.28
C PHE A 444 -14.84 2.27 -42.29
N LEU A 445 -14.27 2.46 -43.49
CA LEU A 445 -12.97 3.11 -43.65
C LEU A 445 -13.12 4.62 -43.41
N PRO A 446 -12.27 5.26 -42.58
CA PRO A 446 -12.30 6.72 -42.41
C PRO A 446 -12.03 7.46 -43.73
N ALA A 447 -12.93 8.35 -44.13
CA ALA A 447 -12.92 9.05 -45.42
C ALA A 447 -11.75 10.05 -45.63
N PHE A 448 -10.82 10.13 -44.68
CA PHE A 448 -9.60 10.95 -44.73
C PHE A 448 -8.33 10.16 -45.12
N LEU A 449 -8.42 8.82 -45.25
CA LEU A 449 -7.29 8.00 -45.66
C LEU A 449 -6.86 8.32 -47.11
N VAL A 450 -5.69 8.95 -47.24
CA VAL A 450 -4.99 9.13 -48.52
C VAL A 450 -4.45 7.78 -48.96
N ASP A 451 -4.86 7.37 -50.16
CA ASP A 451 -4.60 6.09 -50.83
C ASP A 451 -5.08 4.82 -50.06
N PRO A 452 -6.17 4.15 -50.51
CA PRO A 452 -6.67 2.93 -49.89
C PRO A 452 -5.74 1.70 -49.92
N THR A 453 -4.58 1.75 -50.59
CA THR A 453 -3.79 0.54 -50.91
C THR A 453 -2.75 0.12 -49.86
N ASP A 454 -2.17 1.04 -49.08
CA ASP A 454 -0.96 0.74 -48.28
C ASP A 454 -1.20 0.20 -46.85
N ILE A 455 -2.33 0.55 -46.23
CA ILE A 455 -2.54 0.40 -44.77
C ILE A 455 -3.44 -0.80 -44.38
N PRO A 456 -4.66 -1.00 -44.92
CA PRO A 456 -5.64 -1.91 -44.30
C PRO A 456 -5.25 -3.40 -44.34
N SER A 457 -4.54 -3.83 -45.39
CA SER A 457 -4.18 -5.24 -45.61
C SER A 457 -3.03 -5.68 -44.69
N ARG A 458 -1.93 -4.92 -44.68
CA ARG A 458 -0.70 -5.24 -43.92
C ARG A 458 -0.93 -5.29 -42.40
N ILE A 459 -1.68 -4.34 -41.84
CA ILE A 459 -2.00 -4.33 -40.40
C ILE A 459 -2.74 -5.60 -40.03
N ASN A 460 -3.86 -5.87 -40.71
CA ASN A 460 -4.81 -6.92 -40.34
C ASN A 460 -4.17 -8.31 -40.39
N ASP A 461 -3.28 -8.54 -41.35
CA ASP A 461 -2.57 -9.80 -41.53
C ASP A 461 -1.47 -10.08 -40.48
N SER A 462 -0.88 -9.04 -39.87
CA SER A 462 0.22 -9.21 -38.91
C SER A 462 -0.29 -9.51 -37.49
N TRP A 463 -1.14 -8.65 -36.94
CA TRP A 463 -1.64 -8.84 -35.56
C TRP A 463 -2.42 -10.15 -35.40
N LYS A 464 -3.06 -10.64 -36.46
CA LYS A 464 -3.74 -11.94 -36.48
C LYS A 464 -2.80 -13.13 -36.39
N LYS A 465 -1.62 -13.07 -37.01
CA LYS A 465 -0.60 -14.14 -36.92
C LYS A 465 -0.03 -14.21 -35.50
N ASP A 466 0.27 -13.05 -34.92
CA ASP A 466 0.74 -12.95 -33.54
C ASP A 466 -0.34 -13.39 -32.53
N TRP A 467 -1.60 -13.00 -32.73
CA TRP A 467 -2.70 -13.46 -31.89
C TRP A 467 -2.98 -14.97 -32.03
N ALA A 468 -2.84 -15.54 -33.23
CA ALA A 468 -2.90 -16.99 -33.44
C ALA A 468 -1.76 -17.74 -32.74
N ARG A 469 -0.55 -17.15 -32.68
CA ARG A 469 0.58 -17.68 -31.88
C ARG A 469 0.25 -17.68 -30.39
N ILE A 470 -0.36 -16.61 -29.87
CA ILE A 470 -0.82 -16.53 -28.48
C ILE A 470 -1.93 -17.57 -28.19
N ILE A 471 -2.85 -17.81 -29.13
CA ILE A 471 -3.86 -18.88 -28.99
C ILE A 471 -3.19 -20.26 -28.93
N LYS A 472 -2.24 -20.58 -29.83
CA LYS A 472 -1.49 -21.84 -29.77
C LYS A 472 -0.77 -22.00 -28.44
N TRP A 473 -0.12 -20.95 -27.94
CA TRP A 473 0.48 -20.97 -26.60
C TRP A 473 -0.52 -21.12 -25.45
N ASN A 474 -1.78 -20.71 -25.61
CA ASN A 474 -2.83 -21.01 -24.63
C ASN A 474 -3.09 -22.51 -24.50
N GLU A 475 -3.14 -23.21 -25.64
CA GLU A 475 -3.37 -24.65 -25.72
C GLU A 475 -2.15 -25.45 -25.25
N ASP A 476 -0.94 -25.03 -25.63
CA ASP A 476 0.30 -25.73 -25.27
C ASP A 476 0.79 -25.47 -23.83
N TYR A 477 0.73 -24.22 -23.35
CA TYR A 477 1.47 -23.77 -22.15
C TYR A 477 0.66 -22.88 -21.19
N ILE A 478 0.19 -21.73 -21.67
CA ILE A 478 -0.22 -20.57 -20.85
C ILE A 478 -1.43 -20.91 -19.95
N SER A 479 -2.38 -21.72 -20.43
CA SER A 479 -3.52 -22.17 -19.63
C SER A 479 -3.12 -23.09 -18.46
N TYR A 480 -2.12 -23.95 -18.65
CA TYR A 480 -1.57 -24.80 -17.58
C TYR A 480 -0.79 -23.99 -16.54
N LEU A 481 -0.10 -22.92 -16.96
CA LEU A 481 0.62 -22.00 -16.07
C LEU A 481 -0.31 -21.06 -15.27
N GLY A 482 -1.64 -21.22 -15.37
CA GLY A 482 -2.62 -20.46 -14.61
C GLY A 482 -2.86 -19.02 -15.10
N ILE A 483 -2.34 -18.67 -16.28
CA ILE A 483 -2.39 -17.31 -16.83
C ILE A 483 -3.72 -17.13 -17.59
N PRO A 484 -4.62 -16.21 -17.17
CA PRO A 484 -5.91 -16.03 -17.83
C PRO A 484 -5.76 -15.27 -19.16
N LEU A 485 -5.96 -15.97 -20.28
CA LEU A 485 -6.16 -15.37 -21.59
C LEU A 485 -7.65 -15.22 -21.88
N GLY A 486 -8.11 -13.97 -22.00
CA GLY A 486 -9.49 -13.62 -22.33
C GLY A 486 -9.56 -12.35 -23.18
N HIS A 487 -10.78 -11.88 -23.48
CA HIS A 487 -11.01 -10.72 -24.37
C HIS A 487 -10.22 -9.46 -23.97
N ARG A 488 -9.98 -9.25 -22.66
CA ARG A 488 -9.15 -8.15 -22.14
C ARG A 488 -7.70 -8.22 -22.64
N VAL A 489 -7.10 -9.41 -22.71
CA VAL A 489 -5.73 -9.58 -23.24
C VAL A 489 -5.69 -9.41 -24.76
N LYS A 490 -6.74 -9.84 -25.48
CA LYS A 490 -6.87 -9.54 -26.92
C LYS A 490 -6.93 -8.04 -27.17
N ARG A 491 -7.77 -7.30 -26.44
CA ARG A 491 -7.92 -5.85 -26.57
C ARG A 491 -6.65 -5.09 -26.19
N ASP A 492 -5.97 -5.52 -25.13
CA ASP A 492 -4.67 -4.96 -24.73
C ASP A 492 -3.59 -5.25 -25.80
N TYR A 493 -3.58 -6.44 -26.43
CA TYR A 493 -2.67 -6.72 -27.55
C TYR A 493 -2.98 -5.88 -28.79
N GLN A 494 -4.24 -5.74 -29.19
CA GLN A 494 -4.64 -4.90 -30.33
C GLN A 494 -4.21 -3.44 -30.12
N MET A 495 -4.41 -2.89 -28.91
CA MET A 495 -3.96 -1.52 -28.58
C MET A 495 -2.43 -1.40 -28.59
N PHE A 496 -1.73 -2.38 -28.02
CA PHE A 496 -0.25 -2.41 -28.01
C PHE A 496 0.32 -2.52 -29.43
N PHE A 497 -0.33 -3.29 -30.32
CA PHE A 497 0.01 -3.36 -31.75
C PHE A 497 -0.27 -2.04 -32.47
N ALA A 498 -1.45 -1.45 -32.28
CA ALA A 498 -1.82 -0.17 -32.89
C ALA A 498 -0.79 0.93 -32.51
N VAL A 499 -0.42 1.01 -31.23
CA VAL A 499 0.63 1.93 -30.75
C VAL A 499 2.01 1.57 -31.31
N SER A 500 2.41 0.30 -31.32
CA SER A 500 3.68 -0.14 -31.91
C SER A 500 3.78 0.18 -33.41
N HIS A 501 2.67 0.12 -34.12
CA HIS A 501 2.58 0.43 -35.54
C HIS A 501 2.66 1.94 -35.79
N CYS A 502 1.91 2.75 -35.05
CA CYS A 502 2.03 4.21 -35.09
C CYS A 502 3.43 4.70 -34.72
N LEU A 503 4.15 3.99 -33.85
CA LEU A 503 5.54 4.30 -33.49
C LEU A 503 6.59 3.72 -34.47
N GLY A 504 6.21 3.20 -35.63
CA GLY A 504 7.12 2.60 -36.63
C GLY A 504 7.78 1.27 -36.23
N ILE A 505 7.69 0.85 -34.95
CA ILE A 505 8.40 -0.29 -34.37
C ILE A 505 8.12 -1.62 -35.09
N THR A 506 6.90 -1.79 -35.64
CA THR A 506 6.52 -2.96 -36.45
C THR A 506 7.26 -3.07 -37.77
N ASN A 507 7.70 -1.94 -38.33
CA ASN A 507 8.17 -1.84 -39.71
C ASN A 507 9.60 -2.38 -39.86
N ALA A 508 10.43 -2.22 -38.83
CA ALA A 508 11.80 -2.70 -38.80
C ALA A 508 11.90 -4.24 -38.59
N ASN A 509 11.01 -4.82 -37.77
CA ASN A 509 10.90 -6.26 -37.57
C ASN A 509 9.50 -6.60 -37.01
N PRO A 510 8.63 -7.34 -37.73
CA PRO A 510 7.28 -7.66 -37.28
C PRO A 510 7.21 -8.33 -35.90
N LYS A 511 8.21 -9.15 -35.54
CA LYS A 511 8.26 -9.83 -34.23
C LYS A 511 8.44 -8.87 -33.04
N ARG A 512 8.95 -7.64 -33.24
CA ARG A 512 9.23 -6.67 -32.14
C ARG A 512 8.00 -6.40 -31.29
N CYS A 513 6.83 -6.20 -31.91
CA CYS A 513 5.59 -5.94 -31.18
C CYS A 513 5.19 -7.09 -30.25
N LEU A 514 5.15 -8.33 -30.76
CA LEU A 514 4.78 -9.50 -29.96
C LEU A 514 5.81 -9.75 -28.84
N SER A 515 7.10 -9.57 -29.12
CA SER A 515 8.18 -9.75 -28.15
C SER A 515 8.07 -8.79 -26.95
N TYR A 516 7.91 -7.48 -27.20
CA TYR A 516 7.72 -6.52 -26.12
C TYR A 516 6.41 -6.75 -25.36
N PHE A 517 5.36 -7.26 -26.01
CA PHE A 517 4.11 -7.66 -25.34
C PHE A 517 4.28 -8.91 -24.46
N ILE A 518 5.06 -9.92 -24.90
CA ILE A 518 5.40 -11.10 -24.09
C ILE A 518 6.09 -10.65 -22.81
N LEU A 519 7.17 -9.87 -22.95
CA LEU A 519 7.98 -9.36 -21.84
C LEU A 519 7.16 -8.47 -20.88
N ALA A 520 6.33 -7.57 -21.42
CA ALA A 520 5.64 -6.56 -20.61
C ALA A 520 4.23 -6.93 -20.14
N LYS A 521 3.61 -8.00 -20.68
CA LYS A 521 2.19 -8.31 -20.40
C LYS A 521 1.88 -9.78 -20.16
N LEU A 522 2.65 -10.72 -20.72
CA LEU A 522 2.41 -12.16 -20.55
C LEU A 522 3.29 -12.79 -19.47
N LEU A 523 4.62 -12.67 -19.57
CA LEU A 523 5.55 -13.21 -18.55
C LEU A 523 5.27 -12.69 -17.12
N PRO A 524 4.89 -11.42 -16.89
CA PRO A 524 4.56 -10.92 -15.55
C PRO A 524 3.38 -11.61 -14.84
N ARG A 525 2.63 -12.45 -15.57
CA ARG A 525 1.51 -13.24 -15.06
C ARG A 525 1.93 -14.63 -14.56
N ILE A 526 3.17 -15.08 -14.82
CA ILE A 526 3.67 -16.39 -14.36
C ILE A 526 3.67 -16.42 -12.82
N SER A 527 2.91 -17.35 -12.25
CA SER A 527 2.86 -17.65 -10.82
C SER A 527 2.27 -19.04 -10.58
N PHE A 528 3.09 -20.07 -10.41
CA PHE A 528 2.64 -21.43 -10.16
C PHE A 528 3.44 -22.15 -9.06
N PHE A 529 2.78 -23.02 -8.31
CA PHE A 529 3.45 -23.94 -7.38
C PHE A 529 4.00 -25.14 -8.15
N LYS A 530 5.22 -25.55 -7.82
CA LYS A 530 5.84 -26.74 -8.39
C LYS A 530 5.05 -27.99 -8.02
N ASP A 531 4.79 -28.86 -9.00
CA ASP A 531 4.07 -30.10 -8.79
C ASP A 531 5.01 -31.28 -8.53
N LYS A 532 4.47 -32.47 -8.21
CA LYS A 532 5.29 -33.65 -7.91
C LYS A 532 5.88 -34.31 -9.15
N ASP A 533 5.26 -34.09 -10.30
CA ASP A 533 5.55 -34.74 -11.58
C ASP A 533 6.42 -33.84 -12.48
N LYS A 534 6.73 -32.62 -12.00
CA LYS A 534 7.41 -31.51 -12.67
C LYS A 534 6.75 -31.07 -13.98
N LYS A 535 5.44 -31.26 -14.11
CA LYS A 535 4.72 -30.99 -15.37
C LYS A 535 4.69 -29.49 -15.66
N LEU A 536 4.33 -28.67 -14.66
CA LEU A 536 4.29 -27.21 -14.83
C LEU A 536 5.68 -26.62 -15.05
N GLU A 537 6.71 -27.10 -14.34
CA GLU A 537 8.10 -26.75 -14.59
C GLU A 537 8.55 -27.04 -16.02
N TYR A 538 8.27 -28.24 -16.53
CA TYR A 538 8.64 -28.62 -17.91
C TYR A 538 7.91 -27.77 -18.95
N LEU A 539 6.60 -27.54 -18.81
CA LEU A 539 5.85 -26.68 -19.73
C LEU A 539 6.36 -25.23 -19.71
N CYS A 540 6.71 -24.71 -18.53
CA CYS A 540 7.31 -23.38 -18.42
C CYS A 540 8.68 -23.31 -19.12
N GLN A 541 9.55 -24.32 -18.94
CA GLN A 541 10.84 -24.40 -19.62
C GLN A 541 10.71 -24.49 -21.16
N GLN A 542 9.76 -25.29 -21.67
CA GLN A 542 9.51 -25.36 -23.11
C GLN A 542 9.05 -24.02 -23.69
N TRP A 543 8.15 -23.30 -22.99
CA TRP A 543 7.70 -21.99 -23.43
C TRP A 543 8.79 -20.92 -23.33
N ILE A 544 9.60 -20.94 -22.27
CA ILE A 544 10.77 -20.05 -22.11
C ILE A 544 11.78 -20.25 -23.24
N GLU A 545 12.09 -21.51 -23.60
CA GLU A 545 13.03 -21.80 -24.68
C GLU A 545 12.48 -21.40 -26.06
N GLU A 546 11.18 -21.57 -26.31
CA GLU A 546 10.54 -21.08 -27.53
C GLU A 546 10.55 -19.54 -27.62
N ILE A 547 10.34 -18.84 -26.49
CA ILE A 547 10.51 -17.37 -26.41
C ILE A 547 11.97 -16.98 -26.64
N ARG A 548 12.94 -17.70 -26.06
CA ARG A 548 14.38 -17.47 -26.25
C ARG A 548 14.80 -17.56 -27.71
N GLN A 549 14.31 -18.57 -28.43
CA GLN A 549 14.69 -18.83 -29.82
C GLN A 549 13.98 -17.92 -30.82
N ASP A 550 12.67 -17.69 -30.66
CA ASP A 550 11.88 -16.93 -31.65
C ASP A 550 11.72 -15.43 -31.32
N TYR A 551 11.80 -15.00 -30.04
CA TYR A 551 11.23 -13.72 -29.58
C TYR A 551 12.13 -12.84 -28.67
N LEU A 552 13.37 -13.23 -28.36
CA LEU A 552 14.35 -12.29 -27.80
C LEU A 552 14.91 -11.37 -28.90
N ILE A 553 15.25 -10.13 -28.54
CA ILE A 553 15.70 -9.08 -29.49
C ILE A 553 17.07 -8.52 -29.12
N GLY A 554 17.47 -8.62 -27.84
CA GLY A 554 18.78 -8.25 -27.35
C GLY A 554 19.03 -8.82 -25.96
N ASP A 555 19.40 -7.96 -25.02
CA ASP A 555 19.89 -8.35 -23.70
C ASP A 555 18.77 -8.80 -22.71
N GLU A 556 17.56 -9.16 -23.15
CA GLU A 556 16.46 -9.50 -22.20
C GLU A 556 16.57 -10.89 -21.56
N GLY A 557 17.62 -11.65 -21.91
CA GLY A 557 17.85 -13.02 -21.43
C GLY A 557 17.80 -13.19 -19.91
N TYR A 558 18.24 -12.19 -19.13
CA TYR A 558 18.21 -12.23 -17.66
C TYR A 558 16.80 -12.42 -17.07
N ILE A 559 15.75 -12.00 -17.78
CA ILE A 559 14.35 -12.18 -17.35
C ILE A 559 13.96 -13.67 -17.44
N LEU A 560 14.44 -14.37 -18.47
CA LEU A 560 14.21 -15.79 -18.66
C LEU A 560 15.11 -16.64 -17.76
N GLU A 561 16.38 -16.25 -17.61
CA GLU A 561 17.36 -16.91 -16.73
C GLU A 561 16.93 -16.92 -15.26
N GLU A 562 16.29 -15.86 -14.76
CA GLU A 562 15.79 -15.84 -13.38
C GLU A 562 14.57 -16.76 -13.20
N LEU A 563 13.65 -16.80 -14.17
CA LEU A 563 12.56 -17.79 -14.17
C LEU A 563 13.10 -19.23 -14.21
N GLU A 564 14.13 -19.51 -15.02
CA GLU A 564 14.80 -20.82 -15.06
C GLU A 564 15.53 -21.15 -13.76
N ARG A 565 16.23 -20.20 -13.15
CA ARG A 565 16.85 -20.34 -11.82
C ARG A 565 15.80 -20.75 -10.79
N GLN A 566 14.66 -20.05 -10.75
CA GLN A 566 13.56 -20.41 -9.85
C GLN A 566 12.98 -21.80 -10.13
N ILE A 567 12.90 -22.23 -11.39
CA ILE A 567 12.44 -23.58 -11.76
C ILE A 567 13.44 -24.65 -11.30
N LEU A 568 14.74 -24.40 -11.44
CA LEU A 568 15.81 -25.34 -11.08
C LEU A 568 16.05 -25.45 -9.55
N ASP A 569 15.78 -24.39 -8.77
CA ASP A 569 15.95 -24.40 -7.31
C ASP A 569 14.99 -25.40 -6.62
N SER A 570 15.55 -26.45 -6.03
CA SER A 570 14.79 -27.49 -5.33
C SER A 570 14.23 -27.06 -3.96
N GLY A 571 14.72 -25.97 -3.37
CA GLY A 571 14.17 -25.38 -2.15
C GLY A 571 12.92 -24.52 -2.41
N ARG A 572 12.87 -23.84 -3.56
CA ARG A 572 11.78 -22.92 -3.93
C ARG A 572 10.54 -23.65 -4.46
N ARG A 573 9.45 -23.58 -3.68
CA ARG A 573 8.15 -24.23 -4.00
C ARG A 573 7.27 -23.48 -5.02
N ASN A 574 7.52 -22.20 -5.28
CA ASN A 574 6.67 -21.36 -6.13
C ASN A 574 7.54 -20.60 -7.15
N VAL A 575 7.20 -20.74 -8.42
CA VAL A 575 7.85 -20.08 -9.56
C VAL A 575 6.98 -18.88 -9.94
N ARG A 576 7.55 -17.69 -9.89
CA ARG A 576 6.87 -16.42 -10.16
C ARG A 576 7.75 -15.51 -11.01
N TYR A 577 7.16 -14.61 -11.78
CA TYR A 577 7.90 -13.49 -12.36
C TYR A 577 8.47 -12.51 -11.30
N TRP A 578 7.96 -12.58 -10.06
CA TRP A 578 8.23 -11.62 -9.00
C TRP A 578 8.97 -12.29 -7.82
N GLY A 579 10.14 -11.74 -7.49
CA GLY A 579 11.03 -12.18 -6.40
C GLY A 579 11.73 -13.50 -6.64
#